data_AF-K9KC78-F1
#
_entry.id   AF-K9KC78-F1
#
_cell.length_a   1.000
_cell.length_b   1.000
_cell.length_c   1.000
_cell.angle_alpha   90.00
_cell.angle_beta   90.00
_cell.angle_gamma   90.00
#
_symmetry.space_group_name_H-M   'P 1'
#
loop_
_entity.id
_entity.type
_entity.pdbx_description
1 polymer ?
#
loop_
_entity_poly.entity_id
_entity_poly.type
_entity_poly.pdbx_seq_one_letter_code
_entity_poly.pdbx_strand_id
1 'polypeptide(L)'
;TPESDYDNTPNDTDPDDMGSSRKGRQRSMVWQGDGSVPDTAEAHTAPSPVLPSTEDVIRKTEQITKNIQELLRAAQENKHDSYIPCSERIHVAVTEMAALFPKKPKSDMVRTSLRLLTSSAYRLQSECKKTLPGDSNPPTDIQLVTQQVIQCAYDIAKAAKQLVTITTKENNN
;
A
#
# COMPACT_ATOMS: atom_id res chain seq x y z
N THR A 1 -23.48 -15.31 -37.02
CA THR A 1 -23.47 -16.31 -35.94
C THR A 1 -22.42 -17.35 -36.28
N PRO A 2 -21.60 -17.73 -35.29
CA PRO A 2 -21.75 -19.09 -34.78
C PRO A 2 -21.78 -19.13 -33.25
N GLU A 3 -22.76 -19.88 -32.76
CA GLU A 3 -22.87 -20.38 -31.40
C GLU A 3 -21.72 -21.35 -31.14
N SER A 4 -21.13 -21.26 -29.95
CA SER A 4 -20.29 -22.32 -29.41
C SER A 4 -20.82 -22.64 -28.01
N ASP A 5 -21.62 -23.69 -27.98
CA ASP A 5 -22.12 -24.37 -26.79
C ASP A 5 -20.96 -24.79 -25.90
N TYR A 6 -20.85 -24.18 -24.72
CA TYR A 6 -20.05 -24.75 -23.63
C TYR A 6 -20.98 -25.40 -22.62
N ASP A 7 -21.14 -26.70 -22.81
CA ASP A 7 -21.58 -27.68 -21.83
C ASP A 7 -20.61 -27.65 -20.63
N ASN A 8 -21.14 -27.35 -19.44
CA ASN A 8 -20.47 -27.66 -18.19
C ASN A 8 -21.49 -28.27 -17.25
N THR A 9 -21.52 -29.60 -17.27
CA THR A 9 -22.09 -30.47 -16.26
C THR A 9 -21.37 -30.22 -14.92
N PRO A 10 -22.08 -29.83 -13.83
CA PRO A 10 -21.50 -29.92 -12.50
C PRO A 10 -21.50 -31.38 -12.08
N ASN A 11 -20.31 -31.95 -11.93
CA ASN A 11 -20.11 -33.28 -11.39
C ASN A 11 -20.48 -33.25 -9.90
N ASP A 12 -21.64 -33.83 -9.61
CA ASP A 12 -22.14 -34.21 -8.29
C ASP A 12 -21.15 -35.23 -7.69
N THR A 13 -20.55 -34.91 -6.55
CA THR A 13 -19.82 -35.89 -5.75
C THR A 13 -19.77 -35.43 -4.28
N ASP A 14 -20.80 -35.78 -3.52
CA ASP A 14 -20.64 -36.13 -2.10
C ASP A 14 -20.01 -37.54 -2.02
N PRO A 15 -19.21 -37.84 -0.97
CA PRO A 15 -19.82 -38.59 0.13
C PRO A 15 -19.29 -38.26 1.54
N ASP A 16 -20.18 -38.57 2.49
CA ASP A 16 -20.05 -38.78 3.93
C ASP A 16 -18.68 -39.20 4.50
N ASP A 17 -18.30 -38.63 5.65
CA ASP A 17 -17.45 -39.32 6.63
C ASP A 17 -17.89 -39.08 8.10
N MET A 18 -18.67 -40.05 8.56
CA MET A 18 -18.52 -40.81 9.81
C MET A 18 -17.78 -40.19 11.02
N GLY A 19 -18.59 -39.70 11.96
CA GLY A 19 -18.60 -40.10 13.38
C GLY A 19 -17.29 -40.28 14.19
N SER A 20 -17.12 -39.45 15.22
CA SER A 20 -16.68 -39.93 16.56
C SER A 20 -16.91 -38.89 17.67
N SER A 21 -18.12 -38.88 18.22
CA SER A 21 -18.40 -38.28 19.54
C SER A 21 -17.92 -39.23 20.63
N ARG A 22 -16.73 -39.00 21.17
CA ARG A 22 -16.23 -39.64 22.40
C ARG A 22 -15.82 -38.59 23.42
N LYS A 23 -16.71 -38.33 24.38
CA LYS A 23 -16.50 -38.40 25.85
C LYS A 23 -17.50 -37.50 26.57
N GLY A 24 -18.56 -38.12 27.05
CA GLY A 24 -19.21 -37.69 28.29
C GLY A 24 -18.42 -38.22 29.49
N ARG A 25 -18.27 -37.38 30.51
CA ARG A 25 -18.56 -37.66 31.94
C ARG A 25 -17.63 -36.91 32.89
N GLN A 26 -18.25 -35.96 33.60
CA GLN A 26 -18.03 -35.50 34.99
C GLN A 26 -16.62 -35.11 35.46
N ARG A 27 -16.47 -33.87 35.94
CA ARG A 27 -16.61 -33.52 37.38
C ARG A 27 -16.43 -32.01 37.64
N SER A 28 -17.45 -31.42 38.25
CA SER A 28 -17.43 -30.38 39.30
C SER A 28 -16.43 -29.22 39.20
N MET A 29 -16.93 -28.03 38.83
CA MET A 29 -16.43 -26.75 39.33
C MET A 29 -17.36 -26.28 40.46
N VAL A 30 -16.83 -26.07 41.67
CA VAL A 30 -17.37 -25.06 42.59
C VAL A 30 -16.28 -24.64 43.61
N TRP A 31 -15.74 -23.44 43.39
CA TRP A 31 -15.22 -22.43 44.32
C TRP A 31 -14.54 -22.86 45.63
N GLN A 32 -13.27 -22.46 45.79
CA GLN A 32 -12.81 -21.50 46.82
C GLN A 32 -11.28 -21.55 46.94
N GLY A 33 -10.64 -20.39 47.07
CA GLY A 33 -9.22 -20.29 47.38
C GLY A 33 -8.61 -18.98 46.91
N ASP A 34 -8.81 -17.93 47.71
CA ASP A 34 -7.99 -16.72 47.73
C ASP A 34 -6.52 -17.09 48.01
N GLY A 35 -5.59 -16.46 47.30
CA GLY A 35 -4.17 -16.78 47.36
C GLY A 35 -3.35 -15.91 46.42
N SER A 36 -2.81 -14.82 46.96
CA SER A 36 -1.95 -13.84 46.30
C SER A 36 -0.68 -14.44 45.69
N VAL A 37 -0.41 -14.08 44.42
CA VAL A 37 0.93 -14.01 43.83
C VAL A 37 0.96 -12.89 42.77
N PRO A 38 1.87 -11.91 42.80
CA PRO A 38 2.16 -11.10 41.63
C PRO A 38 3.20 -11.86 40.81
N ASP A 39 2.75 -12.68 39.87
CA ASP A 39 3.65 -13.24 38.87
C ASP A 39 3.82 -12.20 37.77
N THR A 40 4.99 -11.57 37.77
CA THR A 40 5.56 -10.82 36.66
C THR A 40 5.79 -11.77 35.49
N ALA A 41 4.73 -12.16 34.81
CA ALA A 41 4.81 -12.67 33.46
C ALA A 41 4.70 -11.45 32.53
N GLU A 42 5.84 -10.82 32.26
CA GLU A 42 6.04 -10.15 30.97
C GLU A 42 5.79 -11.21 29.91
N ALA A 43 4.54 -11.33 29.49
CA ALA A 43 4.21 -11.92 28.22
C ALA A 43 4.98 -11.09 27.21
N HIS A 44 6.13 -11.62 26.79
CA HIS A 44 6.78 -11.27 25.56
C HIS A 44 5.75 -11.52 24.47
N THR A 45 4.90 -10.52 24.26
CA THR A 45 4.15 -10.31 23.05
C THR A 45 5.22 -10.16 21.99
N ALA A 46 5.61 -11.29 21.39
CA ALA A 46 6.22 -11.25 20.08
C ALA A 46 5.36 -10.28 19.28
N PRO A 47 5.90 -9.16 18.76
CA PRO A 47 5.09 -8.23 18.02
C PRO A 47 4.47 -9.05 16.89
N SER A 48 3.15 -9.24 16.96
CA SER A 48 2.39 -9.77 15.84
C SER A 48 2.85 -8.98 14.62
N PRO A 49 3.11 -9.64 13.47
CA PRO A 49 3.55 -8.91 12.29
C PRO A 49 2.51 -7.83 12.05
N VAL A 50 2.86 -6.59 12.38
CA VAL A 50 1.98 -5.43 12.25
C VAL A 50 1.94 -5.19 10.75
N LEU A 51 1.10 -5.98 10.07
CA LEU A 51 0.67 -5.67 8.73
C LEU A 51 0.10 -4.26 8.80
N PRO A 52 0.46 -3.37 7.88
CA PRO A 52 -0.05 -2.02 7.92
C PRO A 52 -1.58 -2.06 7.91
N SER A 53 -2.20 -1.33 8.82
CA SER A 53 -3.66 -1.20 8.78
C SER A 53 -4.04 -0.64 7.42
N THR A 54 -5.07 -1.20 6.79
CA THR A 54 -5.62 -0.69 5.52
C THR A 54 -5.87 0.81 5.60
N GLU A 55 -6.31 1.27 6.77
CA GLU A 55 -6.54 2.69 7.08
C GLU A 55 -5.26 3.54 6.98
N ASP A 56 -4.11 3.04 7.44
CA ASP A 56 -2.84 3.77 7.35
C ASP A 56 -2.40 3.91 5.89
N VAL A 57 -2.60 2.86 5.09
CA VAL A 57 -2.31 2.88 3.64
C VAL A 57 -3.22 3.88 2.93
N ILE A 58 -4.50 3.95 3.30
CA ILE A 58 -5.45 4.94 2.77
C ILE A 58 -5.00 6.35 3.14
N ARG A 59 -4.74 6.64 4.43
CA ARG A 59 -4.28 7.97 4.88
C ARG A 59 -3.01 8.43 4.19
N LYS A 60 -2.01 7.55 4.06
CA LYS A 60 -0.78 7.88 3.33
C LYS A 60 -1.04 8.09 1.84
N THR A 61 -1.98 7.36 1.24
CA THR A 61 -2.40 7.57 -0.16
C THR A 61 -3.04 8.94 -0.33
N GLU A 62 -3.94 9.35 0.57
CA GLU A 62 -4.55 10.68 0.56
C GLU A 62 -3.52 11.80 0.70
N GLN A 63 -2.52 11.61 1.55
CA GLN A 63 -1.42 12.56 1.68
C GLN A 63 -0.61 12.69 0.37
N ILE A 64 -0.33 11.57 -0.28
CA ILE A 64 0.36 11.53 -1.58
C ILE A 64 -0.48 12.24 -2.65
N THR A 65 -1.78 11.95 -2.75
CA THR A 65 -2.64 12.56 -3.76
C THR A 65 -2.79 14.06 -3.54
N LYS A 66 -2.87 14.54 -2.29
CA LYS A 66 -2.86 15.97 -1.96
C LYS A 66 -1.56 16.64 -2.42
N ASN A 67 -0.41 16.05 -2.12
CA ASN A 67 0.88 16.60 -2.53
C ASN A 67 1.02 16.62 -4.07
N ILE A 68 0.51 15.59 -4.76
CA ILE A 68 0.46 15.55 -6.23
C ILE A 68 -0.43 16.67 -6.79
N GLN A 69 -1.61 16.91 -6.19
CA GLN A 69 -2.50 17.98 -6.64
C GLN A 69 -1.83 19.35 -6.58
N GLU A 70 -1.04 19.62 -5.54
CA GLU A 70 -0.27 20.86 -5.43
C GLU A 70 0.81 20.99 -6.51
N LEU A 71 1.50 19.89 -6.83
CA LEU A 71 2.46 19.87 -7.94
C LEU A 71 1.77 20.13 -9.30
N LEU A 72 0.63 19.48 -9.56
CA LEU A 72 -0.12 19.67 -10.79
C LEU A 72 -0.64 21.11 -10.92
N ARG A 73 -1.06 21.73 -9.81
CA ARG A 73 -1.42 23.15 -9.78
C ARG A 73 -0.24 24.04 -10.11
N ALA A 74 0.92 23.80 -9.51
CA ALA A 74 2.15 24.55 -9.84
C ALA A 74 2.51 24.42 -11.33
N ALA A 75 2.36 23.22 -11.90
CA ALA A 75 2.61 22.98 -13.32
C ALA A 75 1.66 23.76 -14.24
N GLN A 76 0.37 23.79 -13.91
CA GLN A 76 -0.63 24.56 -14.65
C GLN A 76 -0.39 26.07 -14.57
N GLU A 77 0.10 26.54 -13.43
CA GLU A 77 0.42 27.95 -13.18
C GLU A 77 1.83 28.35 -13.70
N ASN A 78 2.58 27.42 -14.31
CA ASN A 78 3.98 27.60 -14.74
C ASN A 78 4.93 28.04 -13.60
N LYS A 79 4.66 27.60 -12.37
CA LYS A 79 5.46 27.88 -11.17
C LYS A 79 6.53 26.80 -10.95
N HIS A 80 7.57 26.85 -11.77
CA HIS A 80 8.65 25.87 -11.75
C HIS A 80 9.54 25.95 -10.49
N ASP A 81 9.57 27.10 -9.83
CA ASP A 81 10.19 27.32 -8.53
C ASP A 81 9.58 26.43 -7.43
N SER A 82 8.29 26.12 -7.56
CA SER A 82 7.56 25.27 -6.63
C SER A 82 7.77 23.76 -6.86
N TYR A 83 8.41 23.35 -7.96
CA TYR A 83 8.55 21.92 -8.30
C TYR A 83 9.41 21.17 -7.29
N ILE A 84 10.55 21.74 -6.89
CA ILE A 84 11.46 21.14 -5.90
C ILE A 84 10.75 20.88 -4.57
N PRO A 85 10.19 21.88 -3.87
CA PRO A 85 9.54 21.64 -2.59
C PRO A 85 8.29 20.75 -2.69
N CYS A 86 7.57 20.74 -3.83
CA CYS A 86 6.50 19.78 -4.07
C CYS A 86 7.03 18.34 -4.19
N SER A 87 8.09 18.13 -4.97
CA SER A 87 8.69 16.81 -5.17
C SER A 87 9.27 16.23 -3.88
N GLU A 88 9.84 17.06 -3.01
CA GLU A 88 10.34 16.66 -1.69
C GLU A 88 9.22 16.16 -0.78
N ARG A 89 8.10 16.90 -0.72
CA ARG A 89 6.92 16.49 0.06
C ARG A 89 6.30 15.20 -0.46
N ILE A 90 6.27 15.01 -1.78
CA ILE A 90 5.85 13.75 -2.39
C ILE A 90 6.81 12.62 -1.99
N HIS A 91 8.11 12.84 -2.07
CA HIS A 91 9.12 11.85 -1.71
C HIS A 91 9.03 11.42 -0.24
N VAL A 92 8.84 12.36 0.69
CA VAL A 92 8.63 12.07 2.10
C VAL A 92 7.37 11.22 2.29
N ALA A 93 6.23 11.62 1.73
CA ALA A 93 4.99 10.86 1.84
C ALA A 93 5.10 9.45 1.24
N VAL A 94 5.81 9.29 0.12
CA VAL A 94 6.10 7.98 -0.49
C VAL A 94 6.99 7.12 0.40
N THR A 95 8.00 7.72 1.03
CA THR A 95 8.90 7.01 1.96
C THR A 95 8.14 6.53 3.19
N GLU A 96 7.28 7.37 3.75
CA GLU A 96 6.39 6.99 4.85
C GLU A 96 5.41 5.90 4.44
N MET A 97 4.83 5.97 3.23
CA MET A 97 3.98 4.90 2.71
C MET A 97 4.75 3.58 2.55
N ALA A 98 5.98 3.62 2.05
CA ALA A 98 6.81 2.44 1.90
C ALA A 98 7.20 1.82 3.26
N ALA A 99 7.40 2.67 4.28
CA ALA A 99 7.72 2.25 5.64
C ALA A 99 6.57 1.52 6.35
N LEU A 100 5.33 1.66 5.86
CA LEU A 100 4.19 0.88 6.33
C LEU A 100 4.34 -0.61 6.00
N PHE A 101 5.07 -0.97 4.94
CA PHE A 101 5.18 -2.35 4.50
C PHE A 101 6.44 -3.02 5.07
N PRO A 102 6.40 -4.34 5.35
CA PRO A 102 7.59 -5.07 5.75
C PRO A 102 8.65 -5.01 4.64
N LYS A 103 9.93 -4.99 5.02
CA LYS A 103 11.07 -4.94 4.06
C LYS A 103 11.03 -6.02 2.98
N LYS A 104 10.38 -7.15 3.26
CA LYS A 104 10.14 -8.26 2.32
C LYS A 104 8.64 -8.59 2.28
N PRO A 105 7.84 -7.85 1.49
CA PRO A 105 6.43 -8.19 1.30
C PRO A 105 6.31 -9.54 0.61
N LYS A 106 5.42 -10.40 1.12
CA LYS A 106 5.19 -11.74 0.53
C LYS A 106 4.60 -11.62 -0.88
N SER A 107 3.63 -10.73 -1.05
CA SER A 107 2.93 -10.44 -2.30
C SER A 107 3.84 -9.83 -3.37
N ASP A 108 3.98 -10.50 -4.53
CA ASP A 108 4.70 -9.97 -5.70
C ASP A 108 4.09 -8.66 -6.22
N MET A 109 2.77 -8.55 -6.08
CA MET A 109 2.01 -7.37 -6.48
C MET A 109 2.38 -6.16 -5.61
N VAL A 110 2.42 -6.34 -4.28
CA VAL A 110 2.91 -5.30 -3.35
C VAL A 110 4.35 -4.91 -3.66
N ARG A 111 5.24 -5.90 -3.86
CA ARG A 111 6.65 -5.64 -4.23
C ARG A 111 6.78 -4.82 -5.52
N THR A 112 5.94 -5.09 -6.50
CA THR A 112 5.96 -4.37 -7.79
C THR A 112 5.41 -2.96 -7.65
N SER A 113 4.30 -2.78 -6.93
CA SER A 113 3.71 -1.46 -6.67
C SER A 113 4.63 -0.57 -5.83
N LEU A 114 5.30 -1.09 -4.80
CA LEU A 114 6.27 -0.33 -3.99
C LEU A 114 7.50 0.10 -4.80
N ARG A 115 8.01 -0.77 -5.68
CA ARG A 115 9.11 -0.43 -6.59
C ARG A 115 8.70 0.67 -7.56
N LEU A 116 7.51 0.59 -8.14
CA LEU A 116 6.99 1.66 -9.00
C LEU A 116 6.82 2.97 -8.24
N LEU A 117 6.22 2.93 -7.05
CA LEU A 117 5.98 4.11 -6.23
C LEU A 117 7.30 4.85 -5.89
N THR A 118 8.28 4.10 -5.38
CA THR A 118 9.58 4.65 -4.98
C THR A 118 10.39 5.12 -6.19
N SER A 119 10.48 4.32 -7.24
CA SER A 119 11.21 4.69 -8.47
C SER A 119 10.62 5.93 -9.13
N SER A 120 9.30 6.05 -9.20
CA SER A 120 8.64 7.21 -9.79
C SER A 120 8.84 8.47 -8.94
N ALA A 121 8.90 8.35 -7.61
CA ALA A 121 9.22 9.48 -6.72
C ALA A 121 10.67 9.97 -6.90
N TYR A 122 11.64 9.06 -7.03
CA TYR A 122 13.02 9.45 -7.35
C TYR A 122 13.14 10.10 -8.73
N ARG A 123 12.47 9.53 -9.73
CA ARG A 123 12.45 10.10 -11.08
C ARG A 123 11.83 11.50 -11.06
N LEU A 124 10.71 11.68 -10.36
CA LEU A 124 10.07 12.98 -10.17
C LEU A 124 11.04 14.03 -9.61
N GLN A 125 11.80 13.69 -8.56
CA GLN A 125 12.80 14.61 -7.99
C GLN A 125 13.88 14.99 -9.00
N SER A 126 14.38 14.03 -9.78
CA SER A 126 15.36 14.32 -10.85
C SER A 126 14.77 15.23 -11.93
N GLU A 127 13.52 15.00 -12.34
CA GLU A 127 12.85 15.86 -13.32
C GLU A 127 12.63 17.28 -12.80
N CYS A 128 12.18 17.43 -11.55
CA CYS A 128 12.01 18.74 -10.92
C CYS A 128 13.32 19.52 -10.78
N LYS A 129 14.49 18.86 -10.70
CA LYS A 129 15.80 19.54 -10.65
C LYS A 129 16.20 20.18 -11.98
N LYS A 130 15.69 19.68 -13.11
CA LYS A 130 15.98 20.23 -14.44
C LYS A 130 15.28 21.58 -14.69
N THR A 131 14.34 21.97 -13.82
CA THR A 131 13.63 23.26 -13.92
C THR A 131 14.33 24.41 -13.19
N LEU A 132 15.50 24.17 -12.60
CA LEU A 132 16.26 25.22 -11.90
C LEU A 132 16.85 26.23 -12.91
N PRO A 133 16.75 27.54 -12.63
CA PRO A 133 17.37 28.58 -13.44
C PRO A 133 18.88 28.57 -13.20
N GLY A 134 19.59 27.79 -13.99
CA GLY A 134 21.05 27.62 -13.91
C GLY A 134 21.61 26.95 -15.17
N ASP A 135 20.83 26.02 -15.73
CA ASP A 135 21.01 25.57 -17.10
C ASP A 135 20.22 26.51 -18.02
N SER A 136 20.85 27.01 -19.08
CA SER A 136 20.23 27.84 -20.12
C SER A 136 19.28 27.01 -20.98
N ASN A 137 18.30 26.35 -20.37
CA ASN A 137 17.41 25.43 -21.05
C ASN A 137 16.40 26.23 -21.89
N PRO A 138 16.27 25.91 -23.19
CA PRO A 138 15.30 26.57 -24.04
C PRO A 138 13.86 26.32 -23.52
N PRO A 139 12.90 27.23 -23.77
CA PRO A 139 11.52 27.09 -23.29
C PRO A 139 10.85 25.75 -23.61
N THR A 140 11.20 25.14 -24.74
CA THR A 140 10.72 23.82 -25.17
C THR A 140 11.15 22.69 -24.23
N ASP A 141 12.35 22.78 -23.65
CA ASP A 141 12.88 21.77 -22.74
C ASP A 141 12.16 21.83 -21.39
N ILE A 142 11.84 23.04 -20.92
CA ILE A 142 11.04 23.24 -19.70
C ILE A 142 9.61 22.66 -19.85
N GLN A 143 9.00 22.81 -21.02
CA GLN A 143 7.70 22.19 -21.32
C GLN A 143 7.81 20.66 -21.34
N LEU A 144 8.88 20.10 -21.92
CA LEU A 144 9.12 18.65 -21.91
C LEU A 144 9.34 18.12 -20.49
N VAL A 145 10.15 18.81 -19.68
CA VAL A 145 10.37 18.47 -18.26
C VAL A 145 9.04 18.52 -17.51
N THR A 146 8.22 19.56 -17.72
CA THR A 146 6.88 19.64 -17.11
C THR A 146 6.01 18.44 -17.48
N GLN A 147 6.03 18.00 -18.75
CA GLN A 147 5.31 16.80 -19.17
C GLN A 147 5.83 15.53 -18.46
N GLN A 148 7.15 15.42 -18.24
CA GLN A 148 7.77 14.30 -17.53
C GLN A 148 7.43 14.32 -16.03
N VAL A 149 7.41 15.50 -15.40
CA VAL A 149 6.97 15.72 -14.01
C VAL A 149 5.53 15.25 -13.83
N ILE A 150 4.61 15.66 -14.72
CA ILE A 150 3.21 15.25 -14.70
C ILE A 150 3.07 13.74 -14.86
N GLN A 151 3.84 13.13 -15.77
CA GLN A 151 3.82 11.68 -15.98
C GLN A 151 4.30 10.93 -14.72
N CYS A 152 5.37 11.40 -14.08
CA CYS A 152 5.83 10.79 -12.83
C CYS A 152 4.78 10.90 -11.72
N ALA A 153 4.12 12.06 -11.60
CA ALA A 153 3.04 12.25 -10.64
C ALA A 153 1.87 11.27 -10.88
N TYR A 154 1.49 11.04 -12.14
CA TYR A 154 0.48 10.04 -12.49
C TYR A 154 0.89 8.62 -12.12
N ASP A 155 2.13 8.23 -12.41
CA ASP A 155 2.65 6.90 -12.08
C ASP A 155 2.65 6.66 -10.55
N ILE A 156 3.00 7.68 -9.76
CA ILE A 156 2.94 7.63 -8.29
C ILE A 156 1.50 7.44 -7.81
N ALA A 157 0.55 8.25 -8.29
CA ALA A 157 -0.86 8.14 -7.91
C ALA A 157 -1.44 6.76 -8.26
N LYS A 158 -1.10 6.24 -9.45
CA LYS A 158 -1.50 4.91 -9.90
C LYS A 158 -0.95 3.81 -8.99
N ALA A 159 0.33 3.88 -8.63
CA ALA A 159 0.96 2.93 -7.73
C ALA A 159 0.35 2.97 -6.31
N ALA A 160 0.09 4.16 -5.77
CA ALA A 160 -0.52 4.32 -4.46
C ALA A 160 -1.95 3.75 -4.42
N LYS A 161 -2.77 4.06 -5.44
CA LYS A 161 -4.11 3.45 -5.60
C LYS A 161 -4.06 1.92 -5.69
N GLN A 162 -3.07 1.40 -6.39
CA GLN A 162 -2.87 -0.04 -6.51
C GLN A 162 -2.54 -0.67 -5.15
N LEU A 163 -1.69 -0.04 -4.32
CA LEU A 163 -1.39 -0.51 -2.96
C LEU A 163 -2.62 -0.55 -2.07
N VAL A 164 -3.49 0.47 -2.13
CA VAL A 164 -4.79 0.45 -1.42
C VAL A 164 -5.61 -0.76 -1.85
N THR A 165 -5.70 -1.00 -3.16
CA THR A 165 -6.53 -2.09 -3.73
C THR A 165 -6.00 -3.48 -3.35
N ILE A 166 -4.68 -3.65 -3.27
CA ILE A 166 -4.08 -4.93 -2.85
C ILE A 166 -4.28 -5.12 -1.35
N THR A 167 -4.01 -4.11 -0.54
CA THR A 167 -4.08 -4.20 0.93
C THR A 167 -5.52 -4.42 1.42
N THR A 168 -6.51 -3.80 0.78
CA THR A 168 -7.93 -4.05 1.10
C THR A 168 -8.36 -5.49 0.80
N LYS A 169 -7.83 -6.09 -0.27
CA LYS A 169 -8.10 -7.50 -0.61
C LYS A 169 -7.41 -8.47 0.33
N GLU A 170 -6.15 -8.21 0.69
CA GLU A 170 -5.37 -9.09 1.57
C GLU A 170 -5.87 -9.09 3.03
N ASN A 171 -6.54 -8.04 3.50
CA ASN A 171 -7.14 -8.00 4.85
C ASN A 171 -8.53 -8.66 4.98
N ASN A 172 -9.17 -9.00 3.86
CA ASN A 172 -10.50 -9.63 3.86
C ASN A 172 -10.47 -11.17 3.71
N ASN A 173 -9.27 -11.78 3.72
CA ASN A 173 -9.05 -13.21 3.51
C ASN A 173 -8.26 -13.82 4.67
#